data_AF-A0A318YW08-F1
#
_entry.id   AF-A0A318YW08-F1
#
_cell.length_a   1.000
_cell.length_b   1.000
_cell.length_c   1.000
_cell.angle_alpha   90.00
_cell.angle_beta   90.00
_cell.angle_gamma   90.00
#
_symmetry.space_group_name_H-M   'P 1'
#
loop_
_entity.id
_entity.type
_entity.pdbx_description
1 polymer ?
#
loop_
_entity_poly.entity_id
_entity_poly.type
_entity_poly.pdbx_seq_one_letter_code
_entity_poly.pdbx_strand_id
1 'polypeptide(L)'
;MARDQAIEGTAVVSQDTNIRTAMIQWDVSATKNNTEILRSDIEKSGVRLESMGGEVGEVHGLVSQISSGMEHMTTETTGLKKGIDENTISMKRECENNERRHQELCNLIIGQVEAKSKIAKRESALEDGSRSLKNQLMTLLLEGRKKDAEIAMLKERLNQNRKRGAVVSLNRFCEILAQPSSTEDKPVDIERMFQHPNEDFRRALVHKSRFNAATQGQVQSLLRHERLHRWVTSHHPDLILVDANISSSGLSKVSAISVFCATLISSMMEVHPDEVVVQFFCGLHTAPLDPWHGPNGLVRSIAMQLLMKLVKMNILKLGFINDRDYLRDLEQHDLSKLCDTFYSLVSQFPADTRVYCIIDSISCNRRMKELPVFKENPSRLVTLSSRNLIPMGISNRAIERQLSRSPSPSPLIPKKGVSRIARQENYDDNYGDW
;
A
#
# COMPACT_ATOMS: atom_id res chain seq x y z
N MET A 1 202.94 -16.08 78.45
CA MET A 1 201.75 -16.73 79.04
C MET A 1 200.52 -16.43 78.18
N ALA A 2 200.54 -16.80 76.89
CA ALA A 2 199.75 -16.11 75.86
C ALA A 2 199.27 -17.01 74.69
N ARG A 3 198.77 -18.24 74.93
CA ARG A 3 198.51 -19.15 73.78
C ARG A 3 197.30 -20.07 73.79
N ASP A 4 196.49 -20.12 74.85
CA ASP A 4 195.43 -21.14 74.94
C ASP A 4 193.99 -20.58 74.89
N GLN A 5 193.80 -19.33 74.44
CA GLN A 5 192.48 -18.72 74.14
C GLN A 5 191.90 -19.12 72.75
N ALA A 6 192.56 -20.02 72.00
CA ALA A 6 192.21 -20.32 70.60
C ALA A 6 191.49 -21.67 70.35
N ILE A 7 191.32 -22.52 71.36
CA ILE A 7 190.77 -23.89 71.16
C ILE A 7 189.28 -24.00 71.54
N GLU A 8 188.74 -23.12 72.39
CA GLU A 8 187.31 -23.17 72.78
C GLU A 8 186.35 -22.53 71.75
N GLY A 9 186.84 -21.65 70.87
CA GLY A 9 186.01 -20.97 69.86
C GLY A 9 185.61 -21.85 68.66
N THR A 10 186.31 -22.95 68.41
CA THR A 10 186.07 -23.81 67.23
C THR A 10 185.03 -24.92 67.48
N ALA A 11 184.76 -25.26 68.74
CA ALA A 11 183.75 -26.28 69.09
C ALA A 11 182.31 -25.78 68.93
N VAL A 12 182.06 -24.48 69.15
CA VAL A 12 180.71 -23.88 69.10
C VAL A 12 180.18 -23.75 67.66
N VAL A 13 181.05 -23.57 66.66
CA VAL A 13 180.65 -23.40 65.25
C VAL A 13 180.32 -24.73 64.56
N SER A 14 180.93 -25.84 64.99
CA SER A 14 180.68 -27.17 64.39
C SER A 14 179.36 -27.80 64.85
N GLN A 15 178.81 -27.40 65.99
CA GLN A 15 177.59 -27.98 66.52
C GLN A 15 176.32 -27.35 65.92
N ASP A 16 176.36 -26.06 65.58
CA ASP A 16 175.24 -25.35 64.93
C ASP A 16 175.03 -25.78 63.47
N THR A 17 176.11 -26.16 62.77
CA THR A 17 176.03 -26.61 61.37
C THR A 17 175.36 -27.98 61.25
N ASN A 18 175.62 -28.91 62.17
CA ASN A 18 175.02 -30.25 62.11
C ASN A 18 173.52 -30.27 62.38
N ILE A 19 172.99 -29.35 63.19
CA ILE A 19 171.54 -29.29 63.50
C ILE A 19 170.74 -28.79 62.28
N ARG A 20 171.27 -27.81 61.53
CA ARG A 20 170.59 -27.27 60.34
C ARG A 20 170.52 -28.27 59.19
N THR A 21 171.53 -29.12 59.03
CA THR A 21 171.53 -30.14 57.97
C THR A 21 170.49 -31.25 58.24
N ALA A 22 170.23 -31.58 59.50
CA ALA A 22 169.22 -32.58 59.86
C ALA A 22 167.77 -32.12 59.58
N MET A 23 167.45 -30.82 59.75
CA MET A 23 166.11 -30.29 59.46
C MET A 23 165.74 -30.34 57.98
N ILE A 24 166.70 -30.06 57.07
CA ILE A 24 166.44 -30.03 55.63
C ILE A 24 166.12 -31.43 55.07
N GLN A 25 166.73 -32.48 55.62
CA GLN A 25 166.45 -33.85 55.17
C GLN A 25 165.03 -34.34 55.56
N TRP A 26 164.45 -33.79 56.62
CA TRP A 26 163.12 -34.20 57.08
C TRP A 26 162.00 -33.62 56.20
N ASP A 27 162.10 -32.35 55.80
CA ASP A 27 161.10 -31.69 54.93
C ASP A 27 161.02 -32.29 53.52
N VAL A 28 162.16 -32.75 52.98
CA VAL A 28 162.20 -33.42 51.66
C VAL A 28 161.46 -34.76 51.71
N SER A 29 161.55 -35.49 52.81
CA SER A 29 160.88 -36.79 52.97
C SER A 29 159.36 -36.63 53.12
N ALA A 30 158.90 -35.59 53.83
CA ALA A 30 157.47 -35.31 53.98
C ALA A 30 156.78 -34.92 52.65
N THR A 31 157.47 -34.15 51.81
CA THR A 31 156.92 -33.68 50.53
C THR A 31 156.74 -34.83 49.51
N LYS A 32 157.64 -35.81 49.53
CA LYS A 32 157.57 -36.97 48.64
C LYS A 32 156.33 -37.83 48.92
N ASN A 33 155.99 -38.06 50.18
CA ASN A 33 154.85 -38.91 50.57
C ASN A 33 153.50 -38.31 50.15
N ASN A 34 153.32 -36.98 50.27
CA ASN A 34 152.08 -36.30 49.86
C ASN A 34 151.82 -36.37 48.35
N THR A 35 152.87 -36.52 47.54
CA THR A 35 152.75 -36.56 46.07
C THR A 35 152.24 -37.93 45.57
N GLU A 36 152.54 -39.02 46.28
CA GLU A 36 152.07 -40.36 45.92
C GLU A 36 150.59 -40.58 46.23
N ILE A 37 150.06 -39.99 47.31
CA ILE A 37 148.63 -40.09 47.68
C ILE A 37 147.75 -39.42 46.62
N LEU A 38 148.12 -38.22 46.16
CA LEU A 38 147.38 -37.49 45.13
C LEU A 38 147.28 -38.24 43.79
N ARG A 39 148.31 -39.02 43.43
CA ARG A 39 148.28 -39.82 42.19
C ARG A 39 147.23 -40.92 42.26
N SER A 40 147.07 -41.58 43.41
CA SER A 40 146.09 -42.67 43.58
C SER A 40 144.63 -42.20 43.50
N ASP A 41 144.32 -40.97 43.94
CA ASP A 41 142.95 -40.44 43.96
C ASP A 41 142.47 -39.97 42.57
N ILE A 42 143.40 -39.50 41.72
CA ILE A 42 143.10 -39.11 40.35
C ILE A 42 142.72 -40.34 39.51
N GLU A 43 143.41 -41.47 39.69
CA GLU A 43 143.15 -42.70 38.95
C GLU A 43 141.76 -43.29 39.27
N LYS A 44 141.33 -43.25 40.54
CA LYS A 44 139.97 -43.66 40.94
C LYS A 44 138.87 -42.76 40.38
N SER A 45 139.17 -41.48 40.13
CA SER A 45 138.19 -40.52 39.63
C SER A 45 137.95 -40.65 38.12
N GLY A 46 138.94 -41.11 37.36
CA GLY A 46 138.82 -41.35 35.91
C GLY A 46 137.83 -42.46 35.56
N VAL A 47 137.87 -43.58 36.28
CA VAL A 47 137.02 -44.76 36.00
C VAL A 47 135.53 -44.47 36.24
N ARG A 48 135.17 -43.52 37.12
CA ARG A 48 133.77 -43.12 37.35
C ARG A 48 133.20 -42.23 36.24
N LEU A 49 134.03 -41.43 35.56
CA LEU A 49 133.58 -40.50 34.53
C LEU A 49 133.20 -41.21 33.22
N GLU A 50 133.88 -42.31 32.87
CA GLU A 50 133.55 -43.09 31.67
C GLU A 50 132.17 -43.79 31.77
N SER A 51 131.78 -44.23 32.98
CA SER A 51 130.46 -44.84 33.21
C SER A 51 129.29 -43.86 33.06
N MET A 52 129.50 -42.56 33.34
CA MET A 52 128.44 -41.53 33.20
C MET A 52 128.23 -41.07 31.76
N GLY A 53 129.22 -41.26 30.87
CA GLY A 53 129.09 -40.90 29.46
C GLY A 53 128.09 -41.77 28.69
N GLY A 54 127.91 -43.03 29.10
CA GLY A 54 126.97 -43.97 28.46
C GLY A 54 125.50 -43.64 28.72
N GLU A 55 125.14 -43.27 29.96
CA GLU A 55 123.74 -42.99 30.34
C GLU A 55 123.19 -41.68 29.75
N VAL A 56 124.06 -40.68 29.50
CA VAL A 56 123.65 -39.39 28.92
C VAL A 56 123.29 -39.51 27.43
N GLY A 57 123.88 -40.49 26.72
CA GLY A 57 123.60 -40.73 25.30
C GLY A 57 122.18 -41.24 25.02
N GLU A 58 121.66 -42.13 25.87
CA GLU A 58 120.29 -42.68 25.71
C GLU A 58 119.20 -41.64 26.04
N VAL A 59 119.42 -40.78 27.04
CA VAL A 59 118.49 -39.71 27.40
C VAL A 59 118.34 -38.69 26.26
N HIS A 60 119.43 -38.38 25.55
CA HIS A 60 119.38 -37.44 24.42
C HIS A 60 118.53 -37.97 23.24
N GLY A 61 118.54 -39.29 23.00
CA GLY A 61 117.75 -39.93 21.95
C GLY A 61 116.24 -39.82 22.18
N LEU A 62 115.79 -40.08 23.41
CA LEU A 62 114.37 -39.98 23.80
C LEU A 62 113.85 -38.53 23.77
N VAL A 63 114.66 -37.56 24.20
CA VAL A 63 114.29 -36.15 24.18
C VAL A 63 114.09 -35.63 22.75
N SER A 64 114.88 -36.10 21.78
CA SER A 64 114.73 -35.70 20.38
C SER A 64 113.44 -36.22 19.73
N GLN A 65 113.01 -37.45 20.06
CA GLN A 65 111.74 -37.99 19.55
C GLN A 65 110.50 -37.31 20.14
N ILE A 66 110.56 -36.90 21.41
CA ILE A 66 109.46 -36.16 22.05
C ILE A 66 109.34 -34.75 21.45
N SER A 67 110.46 -34.09 21.16
CA SER A 67 110.45 -32.75 20.56
C SER A 67 109.80 -32.73 19.18
N SER A 68 110.10 -33.71 18.31
CA SER A 68 109.52 -33.77 16.97
C SER A 68 108.01 -34.10 16.99
N GLY A 69 107.57 -34.95 17.91
CA GLY A 69 106.13 -35.23 18.10
C GLY A 69 105.35 -34.01 18.61
N MET A 70 105.97 -33.17 19.43
CA MET A 70 105.33 -31.97 19.99
C MET A 70 105.20 -30.83 18.97
N GLU A 71 106.14 -30.71 18.02
CA GLU A 71 106.06 -29.75 16.91
C GLU A 71 104.95 -30.12 15.90
N HIS A 72 104.74 -31.41 15.64
CA HIS A 72 103.66 -31.84 14.74
C HIS A 72 102.26 -31.63 15.35
N MET A 73 102.13 -31.80 16.67
CA MET A 73 100.87 -31.60 17.38
C MET A 73 100.50 -30.11 17.54
N THR A 74 101.49 -29.24 17.70
CA THR A 74 101.28 -27.78 17.78
C THR A 74 100.89 -27.16 16.43
N THR A 75 101.41 -27.68 15.32
CA THR A 75 101.03 -27.24 13.97
C THR A 75 99.62 -27.70 13.57
N GLU A 76 99.21 -28.92 13.92
CA GLU A 76 97.82 -29.38 13.70
C GLU A 76 96.80 -28.63 14.58
N THR A 77 97.12 -28.41 15.85
CA THR A 77 96.20 -27.70 16.77
C THR A 77 96.04 -26.21 16.41
N THR A 78 97.07 -25.57 15.88
CA THR A 78 96.97 -24.18 15.38
C THR A 78 96.18 -24.10 14.07
N GLY A 79 96.34 -25.07 13.17
CA GLY A 79 95.53 -25.18 11.95
C GLY A 79 94.03 -25.41 12.23
N LEU A 80 93.72 -26.32 13.17
CA LEU A 80 92.35 -26.59 13.60
C LEU A 80 91.70 -25.38 14.28
N LYS A 81 92.44 -24.67 15.14
CA LYS A 81 91.93 -23.46 15.80
C LYS A 81 91.63 -22.34 14.82
N LYS A 82 92.51 -22.12 13.83
CA LYS A 82 92.28 -21.14 12.77
C LYS A 82 91.06 -21.48 11.91
N GLY A 83 90.88 -22.76 11.56
CA GLY A 83 89.70 -23.21 10.82
C GLY A 83 88.39 -23.04 11.60
N ILE A 84 88.41 -23.28 12.92
CA ILE A 84 87.25 -23.05 13.81
C ILE A 84 86.93 -21.56 13.91
N ASP A 85 87.93 -20.70 14.08
CA ASP A 85 87.71 -19.25 14.18
C ASP A 85 87.19 -18.66 12.84
N GLU A 86 87.73 -19.08 11.70
CA GLU A 86 87.27 -18.65 10.38
C GLU A 86 85.84 -19.13 10.09
N ASN A 87 85.49 -20.37 10.44
CA ASN A 87 84.13 -20.88 10.29
C ASN A 87 83.13 -20.15 11.21
N THR A 88 83.54 -19.84 12.45
CA THR A 88 82.72 -19.10 13.41
C THR A 88 82.43 -17.67 12.91
N ILE A 89 83.44 -17.00 12.34
CA ILE A 89 83.29 -15.66 11.74
C ILE A 89 82.38 -15.73 10.50
N SER A 90 82.51 -16.74 9.66
CA SER A 90 81.69 -16.93 8.46
C SER A 90 80.22 -17.16 8.82
N MET A 91 79.94 -18.06 9.77
CA MET A 91 78.59 -18.31 10.28
C MET A 91 77.96 -17.08 10.92
N LYS A 92 78.75 -16.28 11.66
CA LYS A 92 78.25 -15.04 12.27
C LYS A 92 77.85 -14.01 11.22
N ARG A 93 78.67 -13.82 10.17
CA ARG A 93 78.32 -12.93 9.05
C ARG A 93 77.09 -13.42 8.29
N GLU A 94 76.97 -14.74 8.09
CA GLU A 94 75.82 -15.32 7.41
C GLU A 94 74.53 -15.14 8.23
N CYS A 95 74.60 -15.35 9.56
CA CYS A 95 73.49 -15.10 10.48
C CYS A 95 73.04 -13.63 10.44
N GLU A 96 73.97 -12.68 10.55
CA GLU A 96 73.69 -11.24 10.48
C GLU A 96 73.10 -10.84 9.11
N ASN A 97 73.55 -11.47 8.02
CA ASN A 97 73.04 -11.20 6.69
C ASN A 97 71.63 -11.79 6.49
N ASN A 98 71.36 -12.96 7.06
CA ASN A 98 70.05 -13.59 7.02
C ASN A 98 69.03 -12.83 7.87
N GLU A 99 69.44 -12.31 9.02
CA GLU A 99 68.62 -11.44 9.87
C GLU A 99 68.29 -10.12 9.17
N ARG A 100 69.25 -9.53 8.46
CA ARG A 100 69.01 -8.34 7.61
C ARG A 100 67.98 -8.61 6.52
N ARG A 101 68.13 -9.72 5.79
CA ARG A 101 67.17 -10.15 4.75
C ARG A 101 65.78 -10.45 5.33
N HIS A 102 65.72 -11.05 6.51
CA HIS A 102 64.46 -11.32 7.20
C HIS A 102 63.77 -10.01 7.60
N GLN A 103 64.53 -9.03 8.11
CA GLN A 103 64.01 -7.72 8.45
C GLN A 103 63.50 -6.95 7.21
N GLU A 104 64.23 -7.01 6.10
CA GLU A 104 63.81 -6.44 4.81
C GLU A 104 62.52 -7.08 4.30
N LEU A 105 62.41 -8.42 4.39
CA LEU A 105 61.20 -9.15 4.01
C LEU A 105 60.00 -8.78 4.89
N CYS A 106 60.19 -8.69 6.20
CA CYS A 106 59.16 -8.26 7.14
C CYS A 106 58.67 -6.83 6.83
N ASN A 107 59.60 -5.91 6.57
CA ASN A 107 59.26 -4.54 6.19
C ASN A 107 58.48 -4.49 4.87
N LEU A 108 58.85 -5.33 3.89
CA LEU A 108 58.14 -5.43 2.61
C LEU A 108 56.70 -5.97 2.80
N ILE A 109 56.53 -7.00 3.63
CA ILE A 109 55.22 -7.59 3.95
C ILE A 109 54.34 -6.56 4.66
N ILE A 110 54.88 -5.85 5.65
CA ILE A 110 54.16 -4.78 6.36
C ILE A 110 53.71 -3.71 5.37
N GLY A 111 54.60 -3.23 4.50
CA GLY A 111 54.27 -2.25 3.47
C GLY A 111 53.16 -2.72 2.51
N GLN A 112 53.17 -4.00 2.12
CA GLN A 112 52.12 -4.58 1.28
C GLN A 112 50.78 -4.72 2.00
N VAL A 113 50.78 -5.10 3.27
CA VAL A 113 49.56 -5.18 4.09
C VAL A 113 48.95 -3.79 4.27
N GLU A 114 49.76 -2.77 4.53
CA GLU A 114 49.31 -1.38 4.65
C GLU A 114 48.76 -0.85 3.31
N ALA A 115 49.42 -1.14 2.20
CA ALA A 115 48.96 -0.76 0.87
C ALA A 115 47.61 -1.41 0.54
N LYS A 116 47.45 -2.71 0.79
CA LYS A 116 46.16 -3.41 0.64
C LYS A 116 45.07 -2.83 1.53
N SER A 117 45.39 -2.50 2.78
CA SER A 117 44.45 -1.85 3.71
C SER A 117 43.97 -0.50 3.20
N LYS A 118 44.88 0.32 2.63
CA LYS A 118 44.53 1.61 2.01
C LYS A 118 43.62 1.44 0.78
N ILE A 119 43.86 0.42 -0.04
CA ILE A 119 43.02 0.12 -1.21
C ILE A 119 41.61 -0.31 -0.76
N ALA A 120 41.51 -1.26 0.18
CA ALA A 120 40.23 -1.75 0.69
C ALA A 120 39.38 -0.61 1.31
N LYS A 121 40.00 0.32 2.04
CA LYS A 121 39.30 1.50 2.59
C LYS A 121 38.77 2.43 1.49
N ARG A 122 39.52 2.63 0.40
CA ARG A 122 39.06 3.44 -0.74
C ARG A 122 37.90 2.78 -1.47
N GLU A 123 37.97 1.48 -1.72
CA GLU A 123 36.89 0.74 -2.38
C GLU A 123 35.61 0.74 -1.53
N SER A 124 35.72 0.51 -0.22
CA SER A 124 34.57 0.61 0.69
C SER A 124 33.91 1.99 0.65
N ALA A 125 34.70 3.08 0.67
CA ALA A 125 34.17 4.44 0.61
C ALA A 125 33.48 4.76 -0.73
N LEU A 126 33.99 4.23 -1.84
CA LEU A 126 33.38 4.34 -3.17
C LEU A 126 32.05 3.59 -3.25
N GLU A 127 31.98 2.37 -2.70
CA GLU A 127 30.75 1.60 -2.65
C GLU A 127 29.68 2.30 -1.81
N ASP A 128 30.05 2.86 -0.65
CA ASP A 128 29.12 3.58 0.21
C ASP A 128 28.60 4.87 -0.43
N GLY A 129 29.47 5.60 -1.14
CA GLY A 129 29.06 6.73 -1.98
C GLY A 129 28.07 6.33 -3.08
N SER A 130 28.32 5.20 -3.75
CA SER A 130 27.42 4.66 -4.78
C SER A 130 26.07 4.23 -4.20
N ARG A 131 26.06 3.55 -3.05
CA ARG A 131 24.84 3.16 -2.33
C ARG A 131 24.02 4.38 -1.92
N SER A 132 24.67 5.42 -1.39
CA SER A 132 24.01 6.68 -1.00
C SER A 132 23.33 7.36 -2.20
N LEU A 133 24.04 7.48 -3.33
CA LEU A 133 23.47 8.05 -4.57
C LEU A 133 22.28 7.25 -5.09
N LYS A 134 22.36 5.92 -5.09
CA LYS A 134 21.24 5.05 -5.49
C LYS A 134 20.02 5.25 -4.60
N ASN A 135 20.22 5.36 -3.29
CA ASN A 135 19.14 5.60 -2.33
C ASN A 135 18.48 6.98 -2.56
N GLN A 136 19.27 8.02 -2.79
CA GLN A 136 18.74 9.36 -3.10
C GLN A 136 17.93 9.36 -4.41
N LEU A 137 18.42 8.69 -5.46
CA LEU A 137 17.71 8.56 -6.73
C LEU A 137 16.39 7.80 -6.58
N MET A 138 16.37 6.72 -5.79
CA MET A 138 15.14 5.97 -5.51
C MET A 138 14.09 6.85 -4.82
N THR A 139 14.49 7.64 -3.83
CA THR A 139 13.59 8.59 -3.15
C THR A 139 12.98 9.59 -4.12
N LEU A 140 13.79 10.18 -5.00
CA LEU A 140 13.32 11.12 -6.03
C LEU A 140 12.34 10.47 -7.01
N LEU A 141 12.57 9.22 -7.42
CA LEU A 141 11.66 8.48 -8.30
C LEU A 141 10.33 8.16 -7.62
N LEU A 142 10.35 7.80 -6.33
CA LEU A 142 9.14 7.56 -5.55
C LEU A 142 8.33 8.84 -5.37
N GLU A 143 8.99 9.97 -5.08
CA GLU A 143 8.32 11.28 -5.03
C GLU A 143 7.76 11.70 -6.39
N GLY A 144 8.49 11.45 -7.47
CA GLY A 144 8.02 11.69 -8.84
C GLY A 144 6.73 10.93 -9.13
N ARG A 145 6.72 9.61 -8.88
CA ARG A 145 5.52 8.78 -9.05
C ARG A 145 4.34 9.25 -8.18
N LYS A 146 4.62 9.67 -6.93
CA LYS A 146 3.59 10.20 -6.03
C LYS A 146 2.96 11.48 -6.58
N LYS A 147 3.80 12.41 -7.06
CA LYS A 147 3.34 13.66 -7.70
C LYS A 147 2.57 13.41 -8.99
N ASP A 148 3.00 12.45 -9.80
CA ASP A 148 2.28 12.07 -11.04
C ASP A 148 0.88 11.51 -10.73
N ALA A 149 0.76 10.65 -9.71
CA ALA A 149 -0.52 10.13 -9.24
C ALA A 149 -1.43 11.25 -8.70
N GLU A 150 -0.87 12.20 -7.95
CA GLU A 150 -1.58 13.37 -7.44
C GLU A 150 -2.08 14.29 -8.58
N ILE A 151 -1.23 14.54 -9.59
CA ILE A 151 -1.60 15.29 -10.79
C ILE A 151 -2.73 14.58 -11.55
N ALA A 152 -2.67 13.26 -11.70
CA ALA A 152 -3.73 12.48 -12.33
C ALA A 152 -5.05 12.58 -11.55
N MET A 153 -5.00 12.47 -10.22
CA MET A 153 -6.16 12.66 -9.35
C MET A 153 -6.76 14.06 -9.43
N LEU A 154 -5.92 15.10 -9.44
CA LEU A 154 -6.36 16.49 -9.55
C LEU A 154 -7.00 16.76 -10.92
N LYS A 155 -6.41 16.22 -12.00
CA LYS A 155 -6.99 16.30 -13.35
C LYS A 155 -8.35 15.61 -13.42
N GLU A 156 -8.51 14.44 -12.81
CA GLU A 156 -9.79 13.72 -12.76
C GLU A 156 -10.84 14.50 -11.97
N ARG A 157 -10.49 15.04 -10.80
CA ARG A 157 -11.40 15.91 -10.02
C ARG A 157 -11.80 17.16 -10.79
N LEU A 158 -10.88 17.78 -11.53
CA LEU A 158 -11.15 18.96 -12.33
C LEU A 158 -12.05 18.65 -13.55
N ASN A 159 -11.89 17.46 -14.14
CA ASN A 159 -12.75 16.98 -15.23
C ASN A 159 -14.16 16.64 -14.74
N GLN A 160 -14.28 16.00 -13.57
CA GLN A 160 -15.56 15.77 -12.90
C GLN A 160 -16.25 17.09 -12.50
N ASN A 161 -15.50 18.09 -12.06
CA ASN A 161 -16.05 19.42 -11.76
C ASN A 161 -16.46 20.20 -13.02
N ARG A 162 -15.74 20.02 -14.14
CA ARG A 162 -16.14 20.58 -15.45
C ARG A 162 -17.44 19.97 -15.99
N LYS A 163 -17.76 18.72 -15.64
CA LYS A 163 -19.00 18.02 -16.05
C LYS A 163 -20.24 18.37 -15.21
N ARG A 164 -20.19 19.33 -14.28
CA ARG A 164 -21.30 19.60 -13.33
C ARG A 164 -22.30 20.68 -13.75
N GLY A 165 -22.16 21.30 -14.91
CA GLY A 165 -23.18 22.19 -15.46
C GLY A 165 -24.20 21.43 -16.28
N ALA A 166 -25.49 21.71 -16.10
CA ALA A 166 -26.48 21.33 -17.10
C ALA A 166 -26.07 21.93 -18.45
N VAL A 167 -26.07 21.13 -19.52
CA VAL A 167 -25.73 21.60 -20.87
C VAL A 167 -26.88 22.38 -21.53
N VAL A 168 -28.02 22.48 -20.84
CA VAL A 168 -29.26 23.10 -21.30
C VAL A 168 -29.78 24.10 -20.26
N SER A 169 -30.32 25.22 -20.73
CA SER A 169 -31.03 26.19 -19.89
C SER A 169 -32.47 25.73 -19.64
N LEU A 170 -33.12 26.26 -18.59
CA LEU A 170 -34.53 25.97 -18.32
C LEU A 170 -35.43 26.33 -19.51
N ASN A 171 -35.24 27.51 -20.10
CA ASN A 171 -36.04 27.97 -21.24
C ASN A 171 -35.90 27.01 -22.43
N ARG A 172 -34.66 26.60 -22.75
CA ARG A 172 -34.41 25.67 -23.84
C ARG A 172 -35.03 24.30 -23.56
N PHE A 173 -34.99 23.83 -22.32
CA PHE A 173 -35.63 22.57 -21.94
C PHE A 173 -37.16 22.65 -22.07
N CYS A 174 -37.78 23.77 -21.67
CA CYS A 174 -39.22 24.01 -21.89
C CYS A 174 -39.58 24.02 -23.38
N GLU A 175 -38.77 24.66 -24.22
CA GLU A 175 -38.96 24.65 -25.69
C GLU A 175 -38.94 23.23 -26.23
N ILE A 176 -37.95 22.42 -25.85
CA ILE A 176 -37.83 21.02 -26.30
C ILE A 176 -39.09 20.23 -25.93
N LEU A 177 -39.58 20.33 -24.70
CA LEU A 177 -40.78 19.58 -24.29
C LEU A 177 -42.06 20.06 -25.02
N ALA A 178 -42.16 21.37 -25.29
CA ALA A 178 -43.32 21.99 -25.93
C ALA A 178 -43.34 21.84 -27.46
N GLN A 179 -42.19 21.57 -28.09
CA GLN A 179 -42.09 21.54 -29.55
C GLN A 179 -42.82 20.32 -30.15
N PRO A 180 -43.68 20.51 -31.17
CA PRO A 180 -44.27 19.39 -31.91
C PRO A 180 -43.19 18.60 -32.66
N SER A 181 -43.36 17.27 -32.77
CA SER A 181 -42.41 16.41 -33.51
C SER A 181 -42.43 16.64 -35.03
N SER A 182 -43.43 17.34 -35.56
CA SER A 182 -43.65 17.61 -36.98
C SER A 182 -44.17 19.04 -37.14
N THR A 183 -43.28 20.01 -37.41
CA THR A 183 -43.44 21.06 -38.44
C THR A 183 -42.45 22.22 -38.24
N GLU A 184 -41.98 22.72 -39.40
CA GLU A 184 -41.47 24.05 -39.77
C GLU A 184 -41.49 25.15 -38.70
N ASP A 185 -40.34 25.84 -38.57
CA ASP A 185 -39.94 27.21 -38.14
C ASP A 185 -40.96 28.22 -37.54
N LYS A 186 -42.17 27.81 -37.17
CA LYS A 186 -43.12 28.65 -36.46
C LYS A 186 -42.77 28.66 -34.98
N PRO A 187 -42.74 29.85 -34.35
CA PRO A 187 -42.50 29.95 -32.92
C PRO A 187 -43.59 29.18 -32.17
N VAL A 188 -43.16 28.28 -31.29
CA VAL A 188 -44.05 27.49 -30.44
C VAL A 188 -44.67 28.42 -29.40
N ASP A 189 -45.99 28.44 -29.32
CA ASP A 189 -46.71 29.11 -28.23
C ASP A 189 -46.57 28.27 -26.96
N ILE A 190 -45.48 28.51 -26.23
CA ILE A 190 -45.12 27.78 -25.01
C ILE A 190 -46.24 27.90 -23.97
N GLU A 191 -46.86 29.08 -23.83
CA GLU A 191 -47.92 29.28 -22.85
C GLU A 191 -49.13 28.38 -23.14
N ARG A 192 -49.57 28.36 -24.40
CA ARG A 192 -50.66 27.47 -24.82
C ARG A 192 -50.30 25.99 -24.66
N MET A 193 -49.06 25.61 -24.96
CA MET A 193 -48.60 24.24 -24.74
C MET A 193 -48.68 23.88 -23.26
N PHE A 194 -48.21 24.74 -22.36
CA PHE A 194 -48.24 24.50 -20.92
C PHE A 194 -49.65 24.44 -20.32
N GLN A 195 -50.64 25.06 -20.97
CA GLN A 195 -52.05 25.02 -20.54
C GLN A 195 -52.82 23.78 -20.99
N HIS A 196 -52.29 22.99 -21.94
CA HIS A 196 -53.03 21.85 -22.50
C HIS A 196 -53.54 20.85 -21.44
N PRO A 197 -52.78 20.46 -20.38
CA PRO A 197 -53.26 19.48 -19.41
C PRO A 197 -54.47 19.98 -18.62
N ASN A 198 -54.55 21.30 -18.40
CA ASN A 198 -55.68 21.95 -17.74
C ASN A 198 -56.90 22.00 -18.67
N GLU A 199 -56.69 22.23 -19.96
CA GLU A 199 -57.78 22.22 -20.94
C GLU A 199 -58.37 20.82 -21.12
N ASP A 200 -57.53 19.80 -21.24
CA ASP A 200 -57.95 18.40 -21.33
C ASP A 200 -58.74 17.96 -20.10
N PHE A 201 -58.25 18.34 -18.92
CA PHE A 201 -58.92 18.12 -17.64
C PHE A 201 -60.30 18.78 -17.57
N ARG A 202 -60.41 20.07 -17.94
CA ARG A 202 -61.70 20.79 -17.99
C ARG A 202 -62.65 20.14 -18.99
N ARG A 203 -62.16 19.78 -20.16
CA ARG A 203 -62.95 19.13 -21.21
C ARG A 203 -63.52 17.81 -20.72
N ALA A 204 -62.74 17.00 -19.99
CA ALA A 204 -63.25 15.77 -19.37
C ALA A 204 -64.37 16.05 -18.35
N LEU A 205 -64.22 17.06 -17.47
CA LEU A 205 -65.23 17.41 -16.47
C LEU A 205 -66.56 17.89 -17.07
N VAL A 206 -66.52 18.71 -18.12
CA VAL A 206 -67.73 19.24 -18.79
C VAL A 206 -68.59 18.11 -19.37
N HIS A 207 -68.01 16.96 -19.69
CA HIS A 207 -68.75 15.81 -20.22
C HIS A 207 -69.51 15.00 -19.15
N LYS A 208 -69.41 15.35 -17.86
CA LYS A 208 -70.08 14.63 -16.76
C LYS A 208 -71.57 14.46 -17.03
N SER A 209 -72.29 15.53 -17.39
CA SER A 209 -73.75 15.51 -17.63
C SER A 209 -74.18 14.70 -18.86
N ARG A 210 -73.26 14.25 -19.72
CA ARG A 210 -73.57 13.51 -20.95
C ARG A 210 -73.76 12.01 -20.75
N PHE A 211 -73.39 11.47 -19.59
CA PHE A 211 -73.52 10.05 -19.28
C PHE A 211 -74.72 9.79 -18.38
N ASN A 212 -75.47 8.72 -18.66
CA ASN A 212 -76.61 8.34 -17.84
C ASN A 212 -76.16 7.91 -16.41
N ALA A 213 -77.10 7.93 -15.48
CA ALA A 213 -76.87 7.60 -14.07
C ALA A 213 -76.29 6.19 -13.86
N ALA A 214 -76.70 5.21 -14.67
CA ALA A 214 -76.22 3.82 -14.56
C ALA A 214 -74.73 3.70 -14.92
N THR A 215 -74.31 4.32 -16.03
CA THR A 215 -72.91 4.36 -16.46
C THR A 215 -72.04 5.11 -15.46
N GLN A 216 -72.53 6.24 -14.94
CA GLN A 216 -71.82 6.97 -13.89
C GLN A 216 -71.67 6.15 -12.61
N GLY A 217 -72.74 5.49 -12.15
CA GLY A 217 -72.72 4.61 -10.98
C GLY A 217 -71.77 3.42 -11.14
N GLN A 218 -71.72 2.83 -12.34
CA GLN A 218 -70.79 1.74 -12.65
C GLN A 218 -69.33 2.19 -12.52
N VAL A 219 -68.95 3.34 -13.09
CA VAL A 219 -67.58 3.84 -12.96
C VAL A 219 -67.27 4.23 -11.51
N GLN A 220 -68.22 4.87 -10.82
CA GLN A 220 -68.06 5.25 -9.41
C GLN A 220 -67.86 4.05 -8.48
N SER A 221 -68.32 2.85 -8.87
CA SER A 221 -68.05 1.63 -8.11
C SER A 221 -66.55 1.36 -7.90
N LEU A 222 -65.67 1.90 -8.77
CA LEU A 222 -64.21 1.83 -8.62
C LEU A 222 -63.72 2.37 -7.27
N LEU A 223 -64.38 3.40 -6.73
CA LEU A 223 -64.00 3.99 -5.43
C LEU A 223 -64.16 3.01 -4.27
N ARG A 224 -65.04 2.01 -4.42
CA ARG A 224 -65.23 0.95 -3.43
C ARG A 224 -64.33 -0.26 -3.68
N HIS A 225 -63.61 -0.27 -4.80
CA HIS A 225 -62.75 -1.39 -5.16
C HIS A 225 -61.48 -1.36 -4.31
N GLU A 226 -61.25 -2.39 -3.50
CA GLU A 226 -60.13 -2.45 -2.55
C GLU A 226 -58.76 -2.21 -3.22
N ARG A 227 -58.60 -2.70 -4.46
CA ARG A 227 -57.36 -2.50 -5.21
C ARG A 227 -57.05 -1.03 -5.51
N LEU A 228 -58.07 -0.24 -5.86
CA LEU A 228 -57.91 1.20 -6.10
C LEU A 228 -57.61 1.91 -4.78
N HIS A 229 -58.35 1.61 -3.72
CA HIS A 229 -58.10 2.17 -2.40
C HIS A 229 -56.65 1.89 -1.95
N ARG A 230 -56.20 0.63 -2.05
CA ARG A 230 -54.82 0.26 -1.70
C ARG A 230 -53.77 0.99 -2.53
N TRP A 231 -54.01 1.18 -3.83
CA TRP A 231 -53.11 1.94 -4.70
C TRP A 231 -53.01 3.40 -4.26
N VAL A 232 -54.14 4.04 -3.91
CA VAL A 232 -54.14 5.44 -3.47
C VAL A 232 -53.49 5.62 -2.09
N THR A 233 -53.73 4.71 -1.15
CA THR A 233 -53.26 4.88 0.24
C THR A 233 -51.87 4.28 0.53
N SER A 234 -51.29 3.54 -0.41
CA SER A 234 -49.98 2.89 -0.23
C SER A 234 -48.83 3.90 -0.26
N HIS A 235 -47.81 3.66 0.54
CA HIS A 235 -46.56 4.44 0.54
C HIS A 235 -45.50 3.87 -0.43
N HIS A 236 -45.72 2.66 -0.94
CA HIS A 236 -44.82 2.03 -1.90
C HIS A 236 -45.27 2.31 -3.34
N PRO A 237 -44.32 2.55 -4.28
CA PRO A 237 -44.62 2.70 -5.70
C PRO A 237 -45.42 1.51 -6.23
N ASP A 238 -46.53 1.80 -6.90
CA ASP A 238 -47.44 0.78 -7.39
C ASP A 238 -48.17 1.22 -8.66
N LEU A 239 -48.66 0.25 -9.42
CA LEU A 239 -49.29 0.43 -10.71
C LEU A 239 -50.60 -0.36 -10.76
N ILE A 240 -51.66 0.29 -11.25
CA ILE A 240 -52.93 -0.35 -11.58
C ILE A 240 -53.33 -0.04 -13.03
N LEU A 241 -53.95 -1.03 -13.68
CA LEU A 241 -54.62 -0.86 -14.97
C LEU A 241 -56.11 -1.11 -14.76
N VAL A 242 -56.93 -0.10 -15.06
CA VAL A 242 -58.38 -0.19 -14.96
C VAL A 242 -58.96 -0.45 -16.35
N ASP A 243 -59.56 -1.62 -16.52
CA ASP A 243 -60.38 -1.95 -17.68
C ASP A 243 -61.85 -1.74 -17.33
N ALA A 244 -62.41 -0.62 -17.77
CA ALA A 244 -63.77 -0.24 -17.42
C ALA A 244 -64.84 -1.08 -18.15
N ASN A 245 -64.52 -1.70 -19.31
CA ASN A 245 -65.48 -2.44 -20.14
C ASN A 245 -66.84 -1.73 -20.30
N ILE A 246 -66.81 -0.41 -20.54
CA ILE A 246 -68.02 0.41 -20.72
C ILE A 246 -68.21 0.64 -22.21
N SER A 247 -69.39 0.28 -22.70
CA SER A 247 -69.83 0.59 -24.06
C SER A 247 -70.05 2.10 -24.20
N SER A 248 -69.00 2.86 -24.51
CA SER A 248 -69.15 4.20 -25.08
C SER A 248 -69.41 4.07 -26.57
N SER A 249 -70.32 4.86 -27.14
CA SER A 249 -70.41 5.01 -28.59
C SER A 249 -69.02 5.38 -29.12
N GLY A 250 -68.44 4.55 -29.99
CA GLY A 250 -67.03 4.60 -30.41
C GLY A 250 -66.59 5.90 -31.13
N LEU A 251 -67.46 6.90 -31.18
CA LEU A 251 -67.24 8.22 -31.75
C LEU A 251 -66.83 9.28 -30.69
N SER A 252 -66.97 8.99 -29.40
CA SER A 252 -66.62 9.95 -28.34
C SER A 252 -65.15 9.83 -27.92
N LYS A 253 -64.40 10.93 -28.04
CA LYS A 253 -63.00 11.06 -27.54
C LYS A 253 -62.90 11.09 -26.00
N VAL A 254 -64.02 11.31 -25.32
CA VAL A 254 -64.13 11.36 -23.86
C VAL A 254 -65.10 10.26 -23.42
N SER A 255 -64.68 9.42 -22.49
CA SER A 255 -65.48 8.31 -21.98
C SER A 255 -65.97 8.59 -20.56
N ALA A 256 -66.83 7.71 -20.03
CA ALA A 256 -67.24 7.79 -18.63
C ALA A 256 -66.06 7.59 -17.66
N ILE A 257 -65.03 6.81 -18.05
CA ILE A 257 -63.81 6.67 -17.25
C ILE A 257 -62.98 7.96 -17.28
N SER A 258 -62.97 8.70 -18.40
CA SER A 258 -62.33 10.02 -18.47
C SER A 258 -62.93 11.01 -17.46
N VAL A 259 -64.25 11.05 -17.35
CA VAL A 259 -64.95 11.89 -16.36
C VAL A 259 -64.59 11.47 -14.93
N PHE A 260 -64.51 10.17 -14.68
CA PHE A 260 -64.11 9.66 -13.37
C PHE A 260 -62.67 10.03 -13.03
N CYS A 261 -61.71 9.83 -13.93
CA CYS A 261 -60.33 10.23 -13.75
C CYS A 261 -60.24 11.72 -13.41
N ALA A 262 -60.94 12.59 -14.14
CA ALA A 262 -60.97 14.02 -13.86
C ALA A 262 -61.61 14.35 -12.50
N THR A 263 -62.67 13.65 -12.12
CA THR A 263 -63.29 13.83 -10.79
C THR A 263 -62.34 13.38 -9.67
N LEU A 264 -61.66 12.24 -9.84
CA LEU A 264 -60.69 11.70 -8.89
C LEU A 264 -59.49 12.64 -8.71
N ILE A 265 -58.92 13.12 -9.82
CA ILE A 265 -57.83 14.12 -9.82
C ILE A 265 -58.26 15.36 -9.04
N SER A 266 -59.47 15.89 -9.32
CA SER A 266 -59.99 17.05 -8.61
C SER A 266 -60.05 16.82 -7.10
N SER A 267 -60.56 15.66 -6.67
CA SER A 267 -60.64 15.32 -5.24
C SER A 267 -59.27 15.09 -4.61
N MET A 268 -58.32 14.47 -5.32
CA MET A 268 -56.94 14.30 -4.81
C MET A 268 -56.27 15.65 -4.59
N MET A 269 -56.38 16.57 -5.55
CA MET A 269 -55.81 17.92 -5.44
C MET A 269 -56.46 18.75 -4.32
N GLU A 270 -57.74 18.51 -4.01
CA GLU A 270 -58.46 19.19 -2.94
C GLU A 270 -58.10 18.65 -1.55
N VAL A 271 -58.01 17.31 -1.40
CA VAL A 271 -57.73 16.66 -0.11
C VAL A 271 -56.25 16.72 0.26
N HIS A 272 -55.37 16.54 -0.73
CA HIS A 272 -53.93 16.45 -0.52
C HIS A 272 -53.19 17.45 -1.43
N PRO A 273 -53.27 18.76 -1.15
CA PRO A 273 -52.72 19.80 -2.01
C PRO A 273 -51.19 19.78 -2.15
N ASP A 274 -50.50 19.12 -1.23
CA ASP A 274 -49.04 18.95 -1.22
C ASP A 274 -48.58 17.77 -2.09
N GLU A 275 -49.50 16.90 -2.52
CA GLU A 275 -49.20 15.81 -3.44
C GLU A 275 -49.08 16.28 -4.89
N VAL A 276 -48.31 15.54 -5.68
CA VAL A 276 -48.12 15.82 -7.10
C VAL A 276 -49.04 14.92 -7.91
N VAL A 277 -50.06 15.50 -8.52
CA VAL A 277 -50.93 14.80 -9.47
C VAL A 277 -50.62 15.29 -10.88
N VAL A 278 -50.28 14.37 -11.78
CA VAL A 278 -50.09 14.61 -13.21
C VAL A 278 -51.02 13.72 -14.01
N GLN A 279 -51.51 14.23 -15.15
CA GLN A 279 -52.52 13.53 -15.92
C GLN A 279 -52.32 13.65 -17.43
N PHE A 280 -52.83 12.66 -18.17
CA PHE A 280 -52.87 12.72 -19.63
C PHE A 280 -54.09 11.97 -20.18
N PHE A 281 -54.85 12.58 -21.08
CA PHE A 281 -56.06 12.00 -21.67
C PHE A 281 -55.80 11.58 -23.12
N CYS A 282 -55.33 10.35 -23.32
CA CYS A 282 -54.93 9.85 -24.65
C CYS A 282 -56.05 9.96 -25.70
N GLY A 283 -57.31 9.80 -25.29
CA GLY A 283 -58.48 9.90 -26.18
C GLY A 283 -58.62 11.26 -26.86
N LEU A 284 -58.13 12.34 -26.23
CA LEU A 284 -58.14 13.69 -26.79
C LEU A 284 -57.03 13.92 -27.82
N HIS A 285 -55.94 13.16 -27.76
CA HIS A 285 -54.73 13.32 -28.59
C HIS A 285 -54.55 12.21 -29.63
N THR A 286 -55.64 11.79 -30.26
CA THR A 286 -55.67 10.71 -31.24
C THR A 286 -55.33 11.15 -32.67
N ALA A 287 -55.36 12.46 -32.95
CA ALA A 287 -55.11 12.97 -34.30
C ALA A 287 -53.59 12.98 -34.61
N PRO A 288 -53.14 12.50 -35.78
CA PRO A 288 -51.71 12.49 -36.13
C PRO A 288 -51.03 13.86 -36.14
N LEU A 289 -51.79 14.93 -36.39
CA LEU A 289 -51.31 16.32 -36.39
C LEU A 289 -51.36 16.98 -35.00
N ASP A 290 -51.83 16.26 -33.98
CA ASP A 290 -51.81 16.78 -32.61
C ASP A 290 -50.37 16.81 -32.08
N PRO A 291 -49.88 17.95 -31.55
CA PRO A 291 -48.55 18.04 -30.94
C PRO A 291 -48.29 17.01 -29.84
N TRP A 292 -49.33 16.51 -29.19
CA TRP A 292 -49.27 15.55 -28.10
C TRP A 292 -49.62 14.12 -28.52
N HIS A 293 -49.70 13.86 -29.82
CA HIS A 293 -50.00 12.54 -30.34
C HIS A 293 -48.96 11.48 -29.92
N GLY A 294 -49.45 10.29 -29.57
CA GLY A 294 -48.62 9.11 -29.35
C GLY A 294 -47.79 9.11 -28.05
N PRO A 295 -46.87 8.15 -27.90
CA PRO A 295 -46.09 7.97 -26.66
C PRO A 295 -45.15 9.15 -26.38
N ASN A 296 -44.55 9.74 -27.42
CA ASN A 296 -43.68 10.91 -27.25
C ASN A 296 -44.45 12.11 -26.69
N GLY A 297 -45.64 12.39 -27.22
CA GLY A 297 -46.49 13.47 -26.71
C GLY A 297 -46.93 13.25 -25.26
N LEU A 298 -47.32 12.02 -24.93
CA LEU A 298 -47.67 11.62 -23.56
C LEU A 298 -46.51 11.88 -22.59
N VAL A 299 -45.32 11.36 -22.87
CA VAL A 299 -44.18 11.48 -21.94
C VAL A 299 -43.73 12.93 -21.81
N ARG A 300 -43.71 13.70 -22.93
CA ARG A 300 -43.40 15.13 -22.90
C ARG A 300 -44.40 15.92 -22.05
N SER A 301 -45.69 15.68 -22.22
CA SER A 301 -46.74 16.34 -21.42
C SER A 301 -46.57 16.08 -19.93
N ILE A 302 -46.34 14.82 -19.55
CA ILE A 302 -46.17 14.45 -18.14
C ILE A 302 -44.86 15.05 -17.59
N ALA A 303 -43.76 14.98 -18.34
CA ALA A 303 -42.50 15.60 -17.95
C ALA A 303 -42.64 17.11 -17.75
N MET A 304 -43.39 17.79 -18.62
CA MET A 304 -43.69 19.22 -18.51
C MET A 304 -44.52 19.54 -17.25
N GLN A 305 -45.52 18.71 -16.92
CA GLN A 305 -46.29 18.87 -15.68
C GLN A 305 -45.42 18.70 -14.42
N LEU A 306 -44.53 17.71 -14.40
CA LEU A 306 -43.56 17.53 -13.30
C LEU A 306 -42.58 18.69 -13.21
N LEU A 307 -42.06 19.16 -14.35
CA LEU A 307 -41.19 20.32 -14.44
C LEU A 307 -41.85 21.55 -13.79
N MET A 308 -43.09 21.86 -14.16
CA MET A 308 -43.84 22.97 -13.55
C MET A 308 -43.94 22.84 -12.03
N LYS A 309 -44.16 21.63 -11.51
CA LYS A 309 -44.26 21.38 -10.07
C LYS A 309 -42.90 21.55 -9.37
N LEU A 310 -41.83 21.02 -9.94
CA LEU A 310 -40.46 21.20 -9.43
C LEU A 310 -40.01 22.66 -9.42
N VAL A 311 -40.39 23.43 -10.46
CA VAL A 311 -40.16 24.88 -10.53
C VAL A 311 -40.94 25.59 -9.42
N LYS A 312 -42.24 25.29 -9.27
CA LYS A 312 -43.08 25.88 -8.21
C LYS A 312 -42.52 25.61 -6.81
N MET A 313 -41.95 24.41 -6.59
CA MET A 313 -41.33 24.00 -5.34
C MET A 313 -39.88 24.51 -5.17
N ASN A 314 -39.30 25.16 -6.20
CA ASN A 314 -37.93 25.64 -6.22
C ASN A 314 -36.86 24.55 -5.94
N ILE A 315 -37.09 23.34 -6.45
CA ILE A 315 -36.19 22.17 -6.28
C ILE A 315 -35.66 21.60 -7.59
N LEU A 316 -36.04 22.19 -8.73
CA LEU A 316 -35.61 21.74 -10.05
C LEU A 316 -34.08 21.80 -10.19
N LYS A 317 -33.51 20.68 -10.65
CA LYS A 317 -32.11 20.55 -11.04
C LYS A 317 -32.03 19.93 -12.43
N LEU A 318 -31.47 20.67 -13.39
CA LEU A 318 -31.26 20.19 -14.77
C LEU A 318 -29.91 19.48 -14.95
N GLY A 319 -29.14 19.29 -13.89
CA GLY A 319 -27.81 18.68 -13.95
C GLY A 319 -27.78 17.22 -14.40
N PHE A 320 -28.94 16.56 -14.52
CA PHE A 320 -29.05 15.24 -15.16
C PHE A 320 -28.87 15.30 -16.69
N ILE A 321 -29.10 16.47 -17.30
CA ILE A 321 -28.80 16.76 -18.70
C ILE A 321 -27.40 17.37 -18.76
N ASN A 322 -26.38 16.56 -18.47
CA ASN A 322 -24.98 16.97 -18.40
C ASN A 322 -24.17 16.63 -19.66
N ASP A 323 -24.81 16.00 -20.64
CA ASP A 323 -24.18 15.50 -21.85
C ASP A 323 -24.90 16.00 -23.12
N ARG A 324 -24.13 16.28 -24.17
CA ARG A 324 -24.65 16.82 -25.44
C ARG A 324 -25.38 15.78 -26.27
N ASP A 325 -25.00 14.51 -26.20
CA ASP A 325 -25.74 13.43 -26.87
C ASP A 325 -27.10 13.24 -26.19
N TYR A 326 -27.16 13.28 -24.86
CA TYR A 326 -28.43 13.26 -24.13
C TYR A 326 -29.36 14.40 -24.57
N LEU A 327 -28.82 15.62 -24.69
CA LEU A 327 -29.60 16.78 -25.14
C LEU A 327 -30.07 16.61 -26.60
N ARG A 328 -29.21 16.13 -27.51
CA ARG A 328 -29.56 15.90 -28.91
C ARG A 328 -30.69 14.89 -29.04
N ASP A 329 -30.62 13.79 -28.30
CA ASP A 329 -31.64 12.75 -28.32
C ASP A 329 -32.99 13.29 -27.79
N LEU A 330 -32.96 14.18 -26.79
CA LEU A 330 -34.15 14.91 -26.33
C LEU A 330 -34.73 15.85 -27.40
N GLU A 331 -33.89 16.59 -28.11
CA GLU A 331 -34.32 17.46 -29.23
C GLU A 331 -34.97 16.66 -30.37
N GLN A 332 -34.58 15.40 -30.54
CA GLN A 332 -35.18 14.46 -31.50
C GLN A 332 -36.42 13.74 -30.95
N HIS A 333 -36.82 14.03 -29.71
CA HIS A 333 -37.90 13.35 -29.01
C HIS A 333 -37.72 11.82 -28.96
N ASP A 334 -36.49 11.36 -28.72
CA ASP A 334 -36.22 9.94 -28.46
C ASP A 334 -36.99 9.48 -27.22
N LEU A 335 -37.79 8.43 -27.37
CA LEU A 335 -38.68 7.96 -26.31
C LEU A 335 -37.92 7.44 -25.10
N SER A 336 -36.77 6.80 -25.29
CA SER A 336 -35.97 6.28 -24.18
C SER A 336 -35.43 7.42 -23.34
N LYS A 337 -34.91 8.48 -23.97
CA LYS A 337 -34.41 9.66 -23.27
C LYS A 337 -35.50 10.50 -22.63
N LEU A 338 -36.67 10.57 -23.25
CA LEU A 338 -37.85 11.17 -22.62
C LEU A 338 -38.26 10.41 -21.34
N CYS A 339 -38.22 9.07 -21.35
CA CYS A 339 -38.46 8.25 -20.16
C CYS A 339 -37.37 8.42 -19.10
N ASP A 340 -36.09 8.46 -19.48
CA ASP A 340 -34.97 8.76 -18.55
C ASP A 340 -35.14 10.14 -17.91
N THR A 341 -35.62 11.12 -18.68
CA THR A 341 -35.92 12.47 -18.22
C THR A 341 -37.10 12.47 -17.26
N PHE A 342 -38.19 11.78 -17.59
CA PHE A 342 -39.33 11.59 -16.69
C PHE A 342 -38.88 10.99 -15.34
N TYR A 343 -38.08 9.92 -15.37
CA TYR A 343 -37.52 9.31 -14.16
C TYR A 343 -36.66 10.30 -13.37
N SER A 344 -35.79 11.04 -14.06
CA SER A 344 -34.92 12.05 -13.44
C SER A 344 -35.71 13.18 -12.78
N LEU A 345 -36.84 13.60 -13.36
CA LEU A 345 -37.72 14.60 -12.77
C LEU A 345 -38.47 14.04 -11.54
N VAL A 346 -39.00 12.81 -11.62
CA VAL A 346 -39.66 12.17 -10.47
C VAL A 346 -38.68 11.98 -9.31
N SER A 347 -37.43 11.61 -9.58
CA SER A 347 -36.41 11.37 -8.55
C SER A 347 -35.99 12.63 -7.77
N GLN A 348 -36.37 13.83 -8.23
CA GLN A 348 -36.05 15.09 -7.55
C GLN A 348 -37.03 15.46 -6.45
N PHE A 349 -38.22 14.86 -6.43
CA PHE A 349 -39.18 15.10 -5.35
C PHE A 349 -38.66 14.51 -4.02
N PRO A 350 -38.95 15.15 -2.89
CA PRO A 350 -38.67 14.59 -1.56
C PRO A 350 -39.27 13.19 -1.38
N ALA A 351 -38.62 12.35 -0.58
CA ALA A 351 -39.02 10.95 -0.40
C ALA A 351 -40.42 10.76 0.21
N ASP A 352 -40.94 11.78 0.90
CA ASP A 352 -42.27 11.87 1.48
C ASP A 352 -43.33 12.43 0.52
N THR A 353 -42.93 12.93 -0.65
CA THR A 353 -43.85 13.45 -1.67
C THR A 353 -44.42 12.33 -2.53
N ARG A 354 -45.75 12.15 -2.50
CA ARG A 354 -46.44 11.20 -3.38
C ARG A 354 -46.68 11.82 -4.76
N VAL A 355 -46.34 11.08 -5.80
CA VAL A 355 -46.55 11.47 -7.21
C VAL A 355 -47.54 10.49 -7.84
N TYR A 356 -48.73 10.97 -8.19
CA TYR A 356 -49.76 10.20 -8.92
C TYR A 356 -49.71 10.55 -10.40
N CYS A 357 -49.57 9.52 -11.23
CA CYS A 357 -49.62 9.65 -12.68
C CYS A 357 -50.87 8.95 -13.21
N ILE A 358 -51.85 9.73 -13.67
CA ILE A 358 -53.14 9.21 -14.16
C ILE A 358 -53.21 9.35 -15.68
N ILE A 359 -53.17 8.23 -16.37
CA ILE A 359 -53.23 8.19 -17.83
C ILE A 359 -54.56 7.56 -18.24
N ASP A 360 -55.42 8.37 -18.86
CA ASP A 360 -56.75 7.98 -19.29
C ASP A 360 -56.78 7.53 -20.76
N SER A 361 -57.69 6.60 -21.06
CA SER A 361 -58.02 6.16 -22.42
C SER A 361 -56.81 5.68 -23.22
N ILE A 362 -55.82 5.02 -22.57
CA ILE A 362 -54.74 4.36 -23.29
C ILE A 362 -55.37 3.31 -24.22
N SER A 363 -55.34 3.57 -25.52
CA SER A 363 -56.03 2.79 -26.54
C SER A 363 -55.57 1.33 -26.45
N CYS A 364 -56.48 0.48 -25.98
CA CYS A 364 -56.21 -0.93 -25.76
C CYS A 364 -56.15 -1.68 -27.10
N ASN A 365 -54.95 -1.90 -27.62
CA ASN A 365 -54.74 -3.17 -28.31
C ASN A 365 -54.64 -4.25 -27.21
N ARG A 366 -55.24 -5.43 -27.41
CA ARG A 366 -55.30 -6.53 -26.40
C ARG A 366 -53.96 -6.82 -25.69
N ARG A 367 -52.85 -6.48 -26.35
CA ARG A 367 -51.45 -6.58 -25.91
C ARG A 367 -51.08 -5.85 -24.60
N MET A 368 -51.76 -4.76 -24.19
CA MET A 368 -51.39 -4.08 -22.94
C MET A 368 -51.61 -4.95 -21.69
N LYS A 369 -52.71 -5.71 -21.66
CA LYS A 369 -52.98 -6.70 -20.60
C LYS A 369 -51.97 -7.84 -20.60
N GLU A 370 -51.28 -8.03 -21.72
CA GLU A 370 -50.30 -9.10 -21.92
C GLU A 370 -48.87 -8.68 -21.56
N LEU A 371 -48.66 -7.42 -21.15
CA LEU A 371 -47.36 -6.95 -20.71
C LEU A 371 -46.90 -7.72 -19.46
N PRO A 372 -45.59 -8.04 -19.35
CA PRO A 372 -45.04 -8.80 -18.23
C PRO A 372 -45.47 -8.26 -16.87
N VAL A 373 -45.47 -6.95 -16.71
CA VAL A 373 -45.84 -6.24 -15.47
C VAL A 373 -47.25 -6.56 -14.95
N PHE A 374 -48.19 -6.92 -15.84
CA PHE A 374 -49.57 -7.30 -15.48
C PHE A 374 -49.76 -8.83 -15.44
N LYS A 375 -48.94 -9.59 -16.18
CA LYS A 375 -48.91 -11.06 -16.10
C LYS A 375 -48.29 -11.55 -14.80
N GLU A 376 -47.18 -10.94 -14.37
CA GLU A 376 -46.45 -11.29 -13.15
C GLU A 376 -47.27 -10.95 -11.89
N ASN A 377 -48.10 -9.91 -11.95
CA ASN A 377 -48.98 -9.55 -10.85
C ASN A 377 -50.40 -9.21 -11.36
N PRO A 378 -51.27 -10.23 -11.50
CA PRO A 378 -52.65 -10.05 -11.97
C PRO A 378 -53.49 -9.12 -11.10
N SER A 379 -53.13 -8.94 -9.82
CA SER A 379 -53.84 -8.02 -8.91
C SER A 379 -53.73 -6.55 -9.36
N ARG A 380 -52.80 -6.22 -10.26
CA ARG A 380 -52.70 -4.89 -10.89
C ARG A 380 -53.79 -4.60 -11.92
N LEU A 381 -54.48 -5.62 -12.41
CA LEU A 381 -55.60 -5.46 -13.34
C LEU A 381 -56.93 -5.37 -12.56
N VAL A 382 -57.65 -4.27 -12.76
CA VAL A 382 -58.99 -4.07 -12.21
C VAL A 382 -59.96 -4.03 -13.38
N THR A 383 -60.84 -5.03 -13.49
CA THR A 383 -61.87 -5.06 -14.55
C THR A 383 -63.22 -4.76 -13.95
N LEU A 384 -63.91 -3.75 -14.48
CA LEU A 384 -65.29 -3.48 -14.13
C LEU A 384 -66.22 -4.45 -14.86
N SER A 385 -67.13 -5.05 -14.11
CA SER A 385 -68.21 -5.87 -14.65
C SER A 385 -69.48 -5.04 -14.77
N SER A 386 -70.19 -5.17 -15.88
CA SER A 386 -71.49 -4.55 -16.14
C SER A 386 -72.59 -5.01 -15.16
N ARG A 387 -72.32 -6.05 -14.35
CA ARG A 387 -73.27 -6.63 -13.39
C ARG A 387 -73.25 -5.96 -12.01
N ASN A 388 -72.29 -5.07 -11.73
CA ASN A 388 -72.17 -4.36 -10.46
C ASN A 388 -72.73 -2.95 -10.57
N LEU A 389 -74.06 -2.83 -10.68
CA LEU A 389 -74.75 -1.53 -10.64
C LEU A 389 -74.99 -1.13 -9.19
N ILE A 390 -74.49 0.04 -8.79
CA ILE A 390 -74.76 0.64 -7.49
C ILE A 390 -75.65 1.88 -7.70
N PRO A 391 -76.71 2.09 -6.89
CA PRO A 391 -77.51 3.30 -6.93
C PRO A 391 -76.65 4.56 -6.70
N MET A 392 -76.89 5.59 -7.51
CA MET A 392 -76.19 6.88 -7.49
C MET A 392 -76.31 7.61 -6.15
N GLY A 393 -75.22 8.26 -5.71
CA GLY A 393 -75.25 9.13 -4.52
C GLY A 393 -73.89 9.49 -3.90
N ILE A 394 -72.76 9.27 -4.56
CA ILE A 394 -71.45 9.62 -4.01
C ILE A 394 -71.08 11.03 -4.49
N SER A 395 -71.33 12.03 -3.63
CA SER A 395 -70.85 13.41 -3.77
C SER A 395 -69.31 13.44 -3.75
N ASN A 396 -68.67 14.52 -4.25
CA ASN A 396 -67.21 14.75 -4.10
C ASN A 396 -66.76 14.52 -2.64
N ARG A 397 -67.59 14.93 -1.68
CA ARG A 397 -67.40 14.66 -0.24
C ARG A 397 -67.21 13.19 0.13
N ALA A 398 -67.85 12.28 -0.61
CA ALA A 398 -67.72 10.84 -0.37
C ALA A 398 -66.49 10.25 -1.07
N ILE A 399 -65.98 10.88 -2.13
CA ILE A 399 -64.64 10.59 -2.69
C ILE A 399 -63.58 11.07 -1.70
N GLU A 400 -63.67 12.32 -1.25
CA GLU A 400 -62.79 12.90 -0.22
C GLU A 400 -62.73 12.01 1.02
N ARG A 401 -63.88 11.57 1.56
CA ARG A 401 -63.91 10.64 2.71
C ARG A 401 -63.15 9.33 2.49
N GLN A 402 -63.10 8.81 1.26
CA GLN A 402 -62.33 7.60 0.94
C GLN A 402 -60.83 7.91 0.82
N LEU A 403 -60.48 9.08 0.30
CA LEU A 403 -59.10 9.54 0.15
C LEU A 403 -58.48 10.04 1.47
N SER A 404 -59.30 10.55 2.39
CA SER A 404 -58.87 11.07 3.70
C SER A 404 -58.77 10.02 4.80
N ARG A 405 -59.23 8.78 4.55
CA ARG A 405 -59.09 7.70 5.54
C ARG A 405 -57.64 7.19 5.54
N SER A 406 -56.84 7.74 6.44
CA SER A 406 -55.59 7.11 6.88
C SER A 406 -55.86 5.68 7.35
N PRO A 407 -54.93 4.72 7.20
CA PRO A 407 -55.12 3.39 7.75
C PRO A 407 -55.21 3.54 9.28
N SER A 408 -56.40 3.39 9.83
CA SER A 408 -56.55 3.24 11.27
C SER A 408 -55.75 2.00 11.69
N PRO A 409 -54.93 2.05 12.75
CA PRO A 409 -54.31 0.86 13.29
C PRO A 409 -55.43 -0.12 13.62
N SER A 410 -55.30 -1.36 13.13
CA SER A 410 -56.24 -2.44 13.38
C SER A 410 -56.67 -2.43 14.85
N PRO A 411 -57.97 -2.48 15.18
CA PRO A 411 -58.37 -2.53 16.57
C PRO A 411 -57.85 -3.84 17.17
N LEU A 412 -56.94 -3.71 18.13
CA LEU A 412 -56.61 -4.77 19.06
C LEU A 412 -57.92 -5.27 19.68
N ILE A 413 -58.17 -6.56 19.50
CA ILE A 413 -59.24 -7.30 20.16
C ILE A 413 -59.18 -7.04 21.67
N PRO A 414 -60.27 -6.57 22.32
CA PRO A 414 -60.46 -6.80 23.73
C PRO A 414 -61.50 -7.90 23.93
N LYS A 415 -61.05 -8.85 24.73
CA LYS A 415 -61.69 -10.04 25.30
C LYS A 415 -63.16 -9.85 25.73
N LYS A 416 -63.88 -10.96 25.58
CA LYS A 416 -65.13 -11.35 26.26
C LYS A 416 -65.29 -10.79 27.69
N GLY A 417 -66.50 -10.31 27.99
CA GLY A 417 -67.00 -10.02 29.34
C GLY A 417 -68.52 -9.89 29.39
N VAL A 418 -69.20 -11.04 29.58
CA VAL A 418 -70.47 -11.32 30.31
C VAL A 418 -71.26 -10.09 30.84
N SER A 419 -72.44 -9.77 30.27
CA SER A 419 -73.83 -10.13 30.68
C SER A 419 -74.51 -9.22 31.71
N ARG A 420 -75.67 -8.60 31.36
CA ARG A 420 -77.05 -8.95 31.82
C ARG A 420 -78.10 -7.84 31.62
N ILE A 421 -79.29 -8.27 31.16
CA ILE A 421 -80.68 -7.84 31.52
C ILE A 421 -81.12 -6.44 31.04
N ALA A 422 -82.05 -6.23 30.09
CA ALA A 422 -83.46 -6.63 29.88
C ALA A 422 -84.48 -5.55 30.27
N ARG A 423 -85.27 -5.09 29.29
CA ARG A 423 -86.74 -4.82 29.26
C ARG A 423 -87.07 -3.88 28.08
N GLN A 424 -87.94 -4.23 27.11
CA GLN A 424 -89.43 -4.22 27.16
C GLN A 424 -89.94 -2.76 27.13
N GLU A 425 -90.88 -2.26 26.33
CA GLU A 425 -91.86 -2.69 25.31
C GLU A 425 -92.46 -1.38 24.72
N ASN A 426 -93.09 -1.47 23.54
CA ASN A 426 -94.26 -0.68 23.05
C ASN A 426 -94.24 0.87 23.02
N TYR A 427 -94.55 1.49 21.87
CA TYR A 427 -95.93 1.79 21.42
C TYR A 427 -95.96 2.61 20.10
N ASP A 428 -97.01 2.34 19.31
CA ASP A 428 -97.79 3.15 18.35
C ASP A 428 -97.19 3.81 17.10
N ASP A 429 -97.62 3.27 15.95
CA ASP A 429 -98.72 3.80 15.11
C ASP A 429 -98.85 5.32 14.86
N ASN A 430 -98.85 5.61 13.55
CA ASN A 430 -99.85 6.40 12.81
C ASN A 430 -99.51 7.84 12.31
N TYR A 431 -100.13 8.13 11.15
CA TYR A 431 -100.19 9.35 10.35
C TYR A 431 -98.94 9.71 9.52
N GLY A 432 -99.02 10.02 8.24
CA GLY A 432 -100.14 10.34 7.36
C GLY A 432 -99.61 11.21 6.21
N ASP A 433 -100.29 11.16 5.07
CA ASP A 433 -100.09 11.94 3.84
C ASP A 433 -99.52 13.35 4.02
N TRP A 434 -98.62 13.75 3.11
CA TRP A 434 -98.70 14.94 2.23
C TRP A 434 -97.69 14.83 1.08
#